data_AF-A0A419FW76-F1
#
_entry.id   AF-A0A419FW76-F1
#
_cell.length_a   1.000
_cell.length_b   1.000
_cell.length_c   1.000
_cell.angle_alpha   90.00
_cell.angle_beta   90.00
_cell.angle_gamma   90.00
#
_symmetry.space_group_name_H-M   'P 1'
#
loop_
_entity.id
_entity.type
_entity.pdbx_description
1 polymer ?
#
loop_
_entity_poly.entity_id
_entity_poly.type
_entity_poly.pdbx_seq_one_letter_code
_entity_poly.pdbx_strand_id
1 'polypeptide(L)'
;MKKHKIFPAIFVIGVVSLCGIQIIQENVSFSPVVVYAQDAWRNEFDDICSRTQEAMLITEDELRTLVERCDKLNPLIQQLSETQKKIYSKRLQMCKELFTFMLESKHTK
;
A
#
# COMPACT_ATOMS: atom_id res chain seq x y z
N MET A 1 -2.83 15.70 34.38
CA MET A 1 -3.98 16.34 33.70
C MET A 1 -3.97 15.95 32.24
N LYS A 2 -5.05 15.30 31.79
CA LYS A 2 -5.33 14.85 30.41
C LYS A 2 -5.34 16.02 29.44
N LYS A 3 -4.78 15.86 28.23
CA LYS A 3 -5.32 16.44 26.98
C LYS A 3 -4.98 15.52 25.79
N HIS A 4 -5.93 14.64 25.46
CA HIS A 4 -6.05 14.01 24.16
C HIS A 4 -6.40 15.06 23.10
N LYS A 5 -5.77 15.00 21.93
CA LYS A 5 -6.26 15.59 20.66
C LYS A 5 -5.85 14.62 19.53
N ILE A 6 -6.69 13.61 19.27
CA ILE A 6 -7.68 13.57 18.19
C ILE A 6 -6.98 13.39 16.82
N PHE A 7 -6.86 12.12 16.43
CA PHE A 7 -6.70 11.67 15.04
C PHE A 7 -8.01 11.92 14.29
N PRO A 8 -8.01 12.54 13.11
CA PRO A 8 -9.08 12.33 12.15
C PRO A 8 -8.76 11.08 11.31
N ALA A 9 -9.48 10.01 11.64
CA ALA A 9 -9.76 8.91 10.75
C ALA A 9 -10.43 9.45 9.47
N ILE A 10 -9.82 9.24 8.31
CA ILE A 10 -10.53 9.31 7.04
C ILE A 10 -10.64 7.86 6.55
N PHE A 11 -11.66 7.22 7.09
CA PHE A 11 -12.23 5.98 6.60
C PHE A 11 -13.48 6.41 5.82
N VAL A 12 -13.40 6.46 4.49
CA VAL A 12 -14.60 6.56 3.66
C VAL A 12 -14.51 5.48 2.61
N ILE A 13 -15.12 4.35 2.94
CA ILE A 13 -15.65 3.38 1.99
C ILE A 13 -16.92 3.99 1.41
N GLY A 14 -17.03 4.02 0.09
CA GLY A 14 -18.24 4.44 -0.62
C GLY A 14 -18.28 3.81 -2.00
N VAL A 15 -18.84 2.60 -2.06
CA VAL A 15 -19.12 1.84 -3.28
C VAL A 15 -20.47 2.29 -3.85
N VAL A 16 -20.63 2.11 -5.17
CA VAL A 16 -21.87 2.19 -5.98
C VAL A 16 -22.25 3.58 -6.49
N SER A 17 -22.14 3.81 -7.81
CA SER A 17 -23.32 3.78 -8.69
C SER A 17 -22.97 4.07 -10.16
N LEU A 18 -23.39 3.16 -11.04
CA LEU A 18 -23.51 3.36 -12.48
C LEU A 18 -24.50 4.50 -12.77
N CYS A 19 -24.03 5.63 -13.30
CA CYS A 19 -24.79 6.44 -14.26
C CYS A 19 -23.85 7.44 -14.94
N GLY A 20 -23.87 7.49 -16.27
CA GLY A 20 -23.01 8.35 -17.05
C GLY A 20 -23.30 9.83 -16.86
N ILE A 21 -22.25 10.62 -16.69
CA ILE A 21 -22.22 12.05 -16.97
C ILE A 21 -20.85 12.36 -17.60
N GLN A 22 -20.87 12.72 -18.88
CA GLN A 22 -19.74 13.32 -19.59
C GLN A 22 -19.64 14.79 -19.20
N ILE A 23 -18.52 15.25 -18.60
CA ILE A 23 -18.21 16.68 -18.51
C ILE A 23 -16.70 16.91 -18.76
N ILE A 24 -16.46 17.45 -19.96
CA ILE A 24 -15.54 18.53 -20.36
C ILE A 24 -14.02 18.28 -20.32
N GLN A 25 -13.53 18.20 -21.56
CA GLN A 25 -12.20 18.39 -22.09
C GLN A 25 -11.73 19.85 -21.92
N GLU A 26 -10.63 20.08 -21.19
CA GLU A 26 -9.75 21.22 -21.45
C GLU A 26 -8.28 20.77 -21.49
N ASN A 27 -7.61 21.37 -22.46
CA ASN A 27 -6.29 21.10 -23.00
C ASN A 27 -5.16 21.15 -21.96
N VAL A 28 -4.63 19.99 -21.58
CA VAL A 28 -3.27 19.89 -21.06
C VAL A 28 -2.47 18.91 -21.91
N SER A 29 -1.63 19.50 -22.75
CA SER A 29 -0.61 18.82 -23.54
C SER A 29 0.41 18.16 -22.61
N PHE A 30 0.14 16.92 -22.21
CA PHE A 30 1.08 16.08 -21.48
C PHE A 30 1.75 15.09 -22.45
N SER A 31 3.00 15.36 -22.80
CA SER A 31 4.00 14.36 -23.16
C SER A 31 5.40 14.96 -23.11
N PRO A 32 6.46 14.16 -22.80
CA PRO A 32 6.51 12.72 -22.99
C PRO A 32 6.66 11.89 -21.70
N VAL A 33 6.07 10.71 -21.79
CA VAL A 33 6.29 9.52 -20.98
C VAL A 33 7.78 9.29 -20.72
N VAL A 34 8.19 9.47 -19.48
CA VAL A 34 9.36 8.79 -18.88
C VAL A 34 8.90 8.21 -17.53
N VAL A 35 7.87 7.35 -17.57
CA VAL A 35 7.24 6.73 -16.40
C VAL A 35 7.42 5.22 -16.48
N TYR A 36 8.66 4.74 -16.42
CA TYR A 36 8.87 3.28 -16.41
C TYR A 36 9.92 2.79 -15.41
N ALA A 37 10.91 3.61 -15.02
CA ALA A 37 11.95 3.18 -14.09
C ALA A 37 11.81 3.74 -12.67
N GLN A 38 11.36 5.00 -12.52
CA GLN A 38 11.34 5.66 -11.21
C GLN A 38 10.21 5.16 -10.28
N ASP A 39 9.18 4.54 -10.84
CA ASP A 39 8.00 4.03 -10.11
C ASP A 39 7.98 2.50 -9.96
N ALA A 40 9.02 1.77 -10.37
CA ALA A 40 9.02 0.31 -10.26
C ALA A 40 8.88 -0.16 -8.80
N TRP A 41 9.61 0.46 -7.87
CA TRP A 41 9.48 0.20 -6.43
C TRP A 41 8.09 0.61 -5.90
N ARG A 42 7.46 1.61 -6.54
CA ARG A 42 6.15 2.10 -6.13
C ARG A 42 5.03 1.17 -6.57
N ASN A 43 5.11 0.62 -7.78
CA ASN A 43 4.19 -0.41 -8.24
C ASN A 43 4.27 -1.66 -7.33
N GLU A 44 5.49 -2.07 -6.95
CA GLU A 44 5.69 -3.16 -5.99
C GLU A 44 5.08 -2.84 -4.62
N PHE A 45 5.29 -1.61 -4.13
CA PHE A 45 4.69 -1.14 -2.89
C PHE A 45 3.16 -1.19 -2.92
N ASP A 46 2.55 -0.67 -4.00
CA ASP A 46 1.10 -0.60 -4.15
C ASP A 46 0.49 -2.01 -4.32
N ASP A 47 1.17 -2.91 -5.05
CA ASP A 47 0.77 -4.32 -5.16
C ASP A 47 0.76 -5.02 -3.80
N ILE A 48 1.87 -4.95 -3.04
CA ILE A 48 1.96 -5.50 -1.67
C ILE A 48 0.84 -4.96 -0.79
N CYS A 49 0.60 -3.65 -0.84
CA CYS A 49 -0.43 -3.01 -0.02
C CYS A 49 -1.84 -3.47 -0.40
N SER A 50 -2.12 -3.69 -1.68
CA SER A 50 -3.44 -4.11 -2.14
C SER A 50 -3.83 -5.51 -1.63
N ARG A 51 -2.84 -6.40 -1.51
CA ARG A 51 -3.00 -7.78 -1.00
C ARG A 51 -3.46 -7.85 0.46
N THR A 52 -3.36 -6.75 1.23
CA THR A 52 -3.84 -6.72 2.63
C THR A 52 -5.34 -6.94 2.76
N GLN A 53 -6.14 -6.56 1.75
CA GLN A 53 -7.61 -6.71 1.77
C GLN A 53 -8.05 -8.17 1.73
N GLU A 54 -7.25 -9.02 1.09
CA GLU A 54 -7.54 -10.44 0.88
C GLU A 54 -6.65 -11.34 1.75
N ALA A 55 -5.92 -10.78 2.71
CA ALA A 55 -4.87 -11.47 3.48
C ALA A 55 -5.33 -12.78 4.15
N MET A 56 -6.61 -12.89 4.51
CA MET A 56 -7.20 -14.11 5.07
C MET A 56 -7.28 -15.27 4.07
N LEU A 57 -7.47 -14.96 2.80
CA LEU A 57 -7.62 -15.93 1.71
C LEU A 57 -6.28 -16.36 1.10
N ILE A 58 -5.22 -15.59 1.36
CA ILE A 58 -3.87 -15.88 0.86
C ILE A 58 -3.33 -17.17 1.48
N THR A 59 -2.65 -17.96 0.66
CA THR A 59 -2.00 -19.21 1.08
C THR A 59 -0.78 -18.96 1.95
N GLU A 60 -0.29 -19.98 2.64
CA GLU A 60 0.92 -19.86 3.49
C GLU A 60 2.15 -19.43 2.67
N ASP A 61 2.40 -20.09 1.54
CA ASP A 61 3.54 -19.80 0.68
C ASP A 61 3.50 -18.39 0.08
N GLU A 62 2.31 -17.93 -0.33
CA GLU A 62 2.14 -16.56 -0.79
C GLU A 62 2.33 -15.53 0.33
N LEU A 63 1.90 -15.81 1.56
CA LEU A 63 2.16 -14.95 2.71
C LEU A 63 3.67 -14.83 2.99
N ARG A 64 4.40 -15.94 2.95
CA ARG A 64 5.87 -15.94 3.06
C ARG A 64 6.50 -15.08 1.97
N THR A 65 6.05 -15.27 0.74
CA THR A 65 6.52 -14.48 -0.42
C THR A 65 6.25 -13.00 -0.22
N LEU A 66 5.07 -12.60 0.28
CA LEU A 66 4.75 -11.20 0.56
C LEU A 66 5.64 -10.61 1.67
N VAL A 67 5.94 -11.37 2.72
CA VAL A 67 6.88 -10.94 3.77
C VAL A 67 8.28 -10.71 3.20
N GLU A 68 8.78 -11.62 2.36
CA GLU A 68 10.07 -11.45 1.69
C GLU A 68 10.10 -10.25 0.74
N ARG A 69 9.00 -10.01 0.01
CA ARG A 69 8.85 -8.84 -0.87
C ARG A 69 8.90 -7.55 -0.06
N CYS A 70 8.25 -7.49 1.11
CA CYS A 70 8.39 -6.37 2.04
C CYS A 70 9.86 -6.16 2.45
N ASP A 71 10.60 -7.23 2.76
CA ASP A 71 12.00 -7.13 3.16
C ASP A 71 12.92 -6.65 2.03
N LYS A 72 12.66 -7.08 0.79
CA LYS A 72 13.37 -6.62 -0.41
C LYS A 72 13.09 -5.16 -0.74
N LEU A 73 11.87 -4.69 -0.47
CA LEU A 73 11.44 -3.32 -0.77
C LEU A 73 11.92 -2.31 0.28
N ASN A 74 12.05 -2.72 1.55
CA ASN A 74 12.48 -1.85 2.64
C ASN A 74 13.78 -1.05 2.35
N PRO A 75 14.90 -1.65 1.89
CA PRO A 75 16.13 -0.88 1.62
C PRO A 75 15.98 0.16 0.51
N LEU A 76 15.05 -0.02 -0.43
CA LEU A 76 14.74 0.99 -1.45
C LEU A 76 14.00 2.18 -0.84
N ILE A 77 13.03 1.91 0.04
CA ILE A 77 12.30 2.96 0.76
C ILE A 77 13.22 3.77 1.69
N GLN A 78 14.22 3.13 2.29
CA GLN A 78 15.19 3.81 3.17
C GLN A 78 16.04 4.85 2.42
N GLN A 79 16.14 4.77 1.09
CA GLN A 79 16.90 5.71 0.24
C GLN A 79 16.07 6.92 -0.21
N LEU A 80 14.77 6.95 0.09
CA LEU A 80 13.89 8.05 -0.27
C LEU A 80 14.11 9.28 0.63
N SER A 81 13.53 10.41 0.24
CA SER A 81 13.48 11.62 1.08
C SER A 81 12.82 11.32 2.44
N GLU A 82 13.23 12.03 3.50
CA GLU A 82 12.79 11.76 4.89
C GLU A 82 11.25 11.66 5.04
N THR A 83 10.51 12.54 4.38
CA THR A 83 9.04 12.50 4.39
C THR A 83 8.49 11.24 3.72
N GLN A 84 8.98 10.90 2.53
CA GLN A 84 8.55 9.70 1.79
C GLN A 84 8.94 8.44 2.56
N LYS A 85 10.20 8.34 2.98
CA LYS A 85 10.72 7.25 3.79
C LYS A 85 9.82 6.98 5.00
N LYS A 86 9.44 8.01 5.76
CA LYS A 86 8.57 7.85 6.94
C LYS A 86 7.20 7.27 6.58
N ILE A 87 6.55 7.80 5.54
CA ILE A 87 5.21 7.37 5.12
C ILE A 87 5.25 5.92 4.59
N TYR A 88 6.13 5.64 3.64
CA TYR A 88 6.21 4.34 2.99
C TYR A 88 6.75 3.26 3.94
N SER A 89 7.74 3.57 4.77
CA SER A 89 8.25 2.60 5.77
C SER A 89 7.15 2.21 6.74
N LYS A 90 6.36 3.17 7.24
CA LYS A 90 5.32 2.86 8.21
C LYS A 90 4.23 1.98 7.61
N ARG A 91 3.80 2.28 6.38
CA ARG A 91 2.77 1.47 5.70
C ARG A 91 3.30 0.09 5.31
N LEU A 92 4.54 -0.01 4.82
CA LEU A 92 5.16 -1.30 4.50
C LEU A 92 5.31 -2.18 5.74
N GLN A 93 5.74 -1.59 6.87
CA GLN A 93 5.82 -2.29 8.15
C GLN A 93 4.46 -2.87 8.56
N MET A 94 3.39 -2.08 8.47
CA MET A 94 2.04 -2.58 8.80
C MET A 94 1.59 -3.73 7.90
N CYS A 95 1.90 -3.67 6.60
CA CYS A 95 1.61 -4.77 5.68
C CYS A 95 2.38 -6.03 6.07
N LYS A 96 3.69 -5.90 6.37
CA LYS A 96 4.53 -7.01 6.82
C LYS A 96 3.99 -7.63 8.12
N GLU A 97 3.68 -6.82 9.12
CA GLU A 97 3.12 -7.27 10.40
C GLU A 97 1.81 -8.05 10.20
N LEU A 98 0.91 -7.57 9.33
CA LEU A 98 -0.31 -8.29 8.98
C LEU A 98 0.00 -9.64 8.34
N PHE A 99 0.87 -9.70 7.33
CA PHE A 99 1.18 -10.97 6.66
C PHE A 99 1.88 -11.97 7.58
N THR A 100 2.80 -11.50 8.44
CA THR A 100 3.43 -12.34 9.47
C THR A 100 2.39 -12.87 10.46
N PHE A 101 1.48 -12.04 10.95
CA PHE A 101 0.40 -12.48 11.83
C PHE A 101 -0.49 -13.53 11.16
N MET A 102 -0.87 -13.31 9.90
CA MET A 102 -1.68 -14.26 9.13
C MET A 102 -0.94 -15.59 8.94
N LEU A 103 0.37 -15.55 8.69
CA LEU A 103 1.21 -16.73 8.57
C LEU A 103 1.23 -17.53 9.88
N GLU A 104 1.50 -16.88 11.01
CA GLU A 104 1.50 -17.48 12.34
C GLU A 104 0.14 -18.10 12.71
N SER A 105 -0.96 -17.43 12.34
CA SER A 105 -2.32 -17.92 12.58
C SER A 105 -2.63 -19.23 11.86
N LYS A 106 -1.97 -19.50 10.72
CA LYS A 106 -2.13 -20.74 9.95
C LYS A 106 -1.29 -21.89 10.53
N HIS A 107 -0.14 -21.58 11.14
CA HIS A 107 0.71 -22.56 11.82
C HIS A 107 0.19 -23.04 13.18
N THR A 108 -0.67 -22.25 13.83
CA THR A 108 -1.20 -22.54 15.17
C THR A 108 -2.49 -23.39 15.11
N LYS A 109 -2.84 -23.95 13.94
CA LYS A 109 -3.94 -24.91 13.78
C LYS A 109 -3.46 -26.33 14.01
#